data_AF-A0A9E1WUD2-F1
#
_entry.id   AF-A0A9E1WUD2-F1
#
_cell.length_a   1.000
_cell.length_b   1.000
_cell.length_c   1.000
_cell.angle_alpha   90.00
_cell.angle_beta   90.00
_cell.angle_gamma   90.00
#
_symmetry.space_group_name_H-M   'P 1'
#
loop_
_entity.id
_entity.type
_entity.pdbx_description
1 polymer ?
#
loop_
_entity_poly.entity_id
_entity_poly.type
_entity_poly.pdbx_seq_one_letter_code
_entity_poly.pdbx_strand_id
1 'polypeptide(L)'
;MSKNMNQWVYLFVFACIAFLASVSSAQECPAGEVRDCNGYCAPMAWLFDDICDEEAREHPEGSGYYVDFSCEPFMCDLFACDGCGGDCPAGFAPDCAGNCIPATYIADGICDIGQRTYKGVPIDFSCQQFACDGGDCAGGDLCWGDQGLGGLDDIGACCLGTECSEMTREQCWTLGYTFIGNNTMCLPETCSCGDPSDGLDWVVDCNGECVLLWNVGGSYCSHGETVDYGDGPFQIDLDCPALACGLSGCVGNCLGGCCTGADCITATYYDCIDIGGLFLGSYEECNETECV
;
A
#
# COMPACT_ATOMS: atom_id res chain seq x y z
N MET A 1 16.06 11.10 -52.62
CA MET A 1 15.23 11.69 -51.55
C MET A 1 15.54 10.87 -50.30
N SER A 2 16.51 11.26 -49.46
CA SER A 2 16.38 12.20 -48.31
C SER A 2 15.25 11.73 -47.38
N LYS A 3 15.45 11.29 -46.13
CA LYS A 3 16.32 11.73 -44.99
C LYS A 3 16.61 10.47 -44.14
N ASN A 4 17.80 10.09 -43.66
CA ASN A 4 18.75 10.68 -42.70
C ASN A 4 18.19 11.25 -41.37
N MET A 5 18.73 10.69 -40.29
CA MET A 5 19.14 11.34 -39.04
C MET A 5 18.06 11.47 -37.94
N ASN A 6 18.14 10.61 -36.92
CA ASN A 6 17.82 10.89 -35.49
C ASN A 6 17.97 9.63 -34.60
N GLN A 7 19.17 9.05 -34.54
CA GLN A 7 19.41 7.89 -33.64
C GLN A 7 20.69 8.03 -32.78
N TRP A 8 21.19 9.26 -32.60
CA TRP A 8 22.49 9.52 -31.95
C TRP A 8 22.51 10.71 -30.96
N VAL A 9 21.42 11.00 -30.24
CA VAL A 9 21.39 12.14 -29.28
C VAL A 9 21.14 11.78 -27.81
N TYR A 10 20.72 10.56 -27.46
CA TYR A 10 20.44 10.22 -26.04
C TYR A 10 21.49 9.35 -25.36
N LEU A 11 22.76 9.48 -25.75
CA LEU A 11 23.85 8.66 -25.21
C LEU A 11 25.09 9.53 -24.92
N PHE A 12 24.91 10.67 -24.24
CA PHE A 12 26.01 11.49 -23.71
C PHE A 12 25.52 12.51 -22.66
N VAL A 13 25.11 12.08 -21.46
CA VAL A 13 25.10 12.96 -20.27
C VAL A 13 25.55 12.25 -18.98
N PHE A 14 25.51 10.92 -18.88
CA PHE A 14 25.97 10.23 -17.66
C PHE A 14 27.37 9.61 -17.84
N ALA A 15 28.41 10.43 -17.64
CA ALA A 15 29.65 10.07 -16.92
C ALA A 15 30.72 11.18 -16.99
N CYS A 16 31.15 11.64 -15.81
CA CYS A 16 32.42 12.30 -15.52
C CYS A 16 32.64 13.76 -15.98
N ILE A 17 32.06 14.71 -15.22
CA ILE A 17 32.81 15.90 -14.80
C ILE A 17 32.93 15.82 -13.28
N ALA A 18 34.02 15.22 -12.82
CA ALA A 18 34.56 15.51 -11.50
C ALA A 18 35.42 16.77 -11.61
N PHE A 19 35.27 17.63 -10.60
CA PHE A 19 36.11 18.76 -10.21
C PHE A 19 35.85 20.17 -10.78
N LEU A 20 35.31 20.99 -9.85
CA LEU A 20 35.45 22.44 -9.67
C LEU A 20 34.40 23.35 -10.32
N ALA A 21 33.18 23.24 -9.80
CA ALA A 21 32.44 24.41 -9.33
C ALA A 21 31.91 24.12 -7.92
N SER A 22 32.37 24.92 -6.98
CA SER A 22 31.92 24.98 -5.58
C SER A 22 30.40 25.14 -5.48
N VAL A 23 29.73 24.19 -4.83
CA VAL A 23 28.39 24.39 -4.26
C VAL A 23 28.28 23.54 -3.01
N SER A 24 28.10 24.25 -1.90
CA SER A 24 27.72 23.86 -0.53
C SER A 24 27.91 22.40 -0.11
N SER A 25 28.53 22.18 1.06
CA SER A 25 28.19 21.01 1.86
C SER A 25 26.66 20.89 1.88
N ALA A 26 26.12 19.74 1.44
CA ALA A 26 24.81 19.34 1.88
C ALA A 26 24.92 19.25 3.40
N GLN A 27 24.49 20.30 4.09
CA GLN A 27 24.49 20.27 5.54
C GLN A 27 23.38 19.29 5.93
N GLU A 28 23.78 18.13 6.41
CA GLU A 28 22.88 17.12 6.94
C GLU A 28 22.12 17.74 8.11
N CYS A 29 20.79 17.69 8.05
CA CYS A 29 19.98 18.13 9.18
C CYS A 29 20.11 17.13 10.33
N PRO A 30 19.97 17.59 11.59
CA PRO A 30 19.86 16.70 12.74
C PRO A 30 18.78 15.64 12.55
N ALA A 31 18.90 14.51 13.26
CA ALA A 31 17.87 13.48 13.24
C ALA A 31 16.51 14.07 13.69
N GLY A 32 15.46 13.81 12.90
CA GLY A 32 14.12 14.38 13.13
C GLY A 32 13.88 15.75 12.50
N GLU A 33 14.88 16.33 11.82
CA GLU A 33 14.75 17.58 11.06
C GLU A 33 14.94 17.33 9.56
N VAL A 34 14.28 18.17 8.77
CA VAL A 34 14.36 18.19 7.32
C VAL A 34 14.73 19.60 6.84
N ARG A 35 15.39 19.68 5.69
CA ARG A 35 15.79 20.96 5.09
C ARG A 35 14.57 21.62 4.46
N ASP A 36 14.20 22.79 4.92
CA ASP A 36 13.10 23.61 4.42
C ASP A 36 13.40 24.23 3.04
N CYS A 37 12.45 24.97 2.47
CA CYS A 37 12.54 25.62 1.15
C CYS A 37 13.62 26.72 1.10
N ASN A 38 13.96 27.31 2.24
CA ASN A 38 15.01 28.30 2.40
C ASN A 38 16.40 27.68 2.68
N GLY A 39 16.47 26.36 2.85
CA GLY A 39 17.69 25.64 3.12
C GLY A 39 18.10 25.59 4.60
N TYR A 40 17.23 25.99 5.52
CA TYR A 40 17.38 25.80 6.96
C TYR A 40 16.88 24.41 7.37
N CYS A 41 17.32 23.90 8.52
CA CYS A 41 16.77 22.66 9.06
C CYS A 41 15.61 23.00 9.99
N ALA A 42 14.52 22.25 9.90
CA ALA A 42 13.32 22.43 10.70
C ALA A 42 12.72 21.07 11.09
N PRO A 43 11.96 20.98 12.20
CA PRO A 43 11.39 19.70 12.65
C PRO A 43 10.48 19.08 11.59
N MET A 44 10.70 17.81 11.26
CA MET A 44 9.86 17.11 10.26
C MET A 44 8.39 17.02 10.70
N ALA A 45 8.12 17.01 12.02
CA ALA A 45 6.76 16.96 12.55
C ALA A 45 5.91 18.20 12.21
N TRP A 46 6.55 19.31 11.80
CA TRP A 46 5.85 20.55 11.44
C TRP A 46 5.20 20.46 10.05
N LEU A 47 5.70 19.58 9.17
CA LEU A 47 5.05 19.26 7.88
C LEU A 47 3.67 18.60 8.02
N PHE A 48 3.31 18.11 9.20
CA PHE A 48 2.08 17.32 9.40
C PHE A 48 1.10 18.01 10.36
N ASP A 49 1.25 19.33 10.57
CA ASP A 49 0.32 20.10 11.38
C ASP A 49 -0.55 21.04 10.53
N ASP A 50 -1.52 21.67 11.17
CA ASP A 50 -2.49 22.54 10.50
C ASP A 50 -1.96 23.98 10.31
N ILE A 51 -0.66 24.23 10.51
CA ILE A 51 -0.05 25.57 10.47
C ILE A 51 0.75 25.69 9.18
N CYS A 52 0.30 26.52 8.26
CA CYS A 52 1.10 26.92 7.10
C CYS A 52 2.40 27.62 7.52
N ASP A 53 3.52 26.92 7.41
CA ASP A 53 4.89 27.37 7.61
C ASP A 53 5.42 28.11 6.38
N GLU A 54 4.78 29.21 6.00
CA GLU A 54 5.35 30.19 5.07
C GLU A 54 6.00 31.31 5.90
N GLU A 55 7.14 31.01 6.52
CA GLU A 55 7.83 31.87 7.49
C GLU A 55 7.04 32.11 8.80
N ALA A 56 6.10 31.22 9.14
CA ALA A 56 5.22 31.38 10.30
C ALA A 56 5.91 31.12 11.65
N ARG A 57 6.94 30.26 11.65
CA ARG A 57 7.67 29.84 12.86
C ARG A 57 9.17 30.05 12.70
N GLU A 58 9.84 30.27 13.82
CA GLU A 58 11.29 30.40 13.90
C GLU A 58 11.89 29.13 14.51
N HIS A 59 12.95 28.56 13.91
CA HIS A 59 13.65 27.40 14.46
C HIS A 59 15.16 27.45 14.25
N PRO A 60 15.97 27.31 15.31
CA PRO A 60 15.59 27.36 16.73
C PRO A 60 15.07 28.74 17.14
N GLU A 61 14.30 28.83 18.23
CA GLU A 61 13.80 30.11 18.77
C GLU A 61 14.95 31.11 19.00
N GLY A 62 14.81 32.34 18.47
CA GLY A 62 15.81 33.41 18.57
C GLY A 62 16.99 33.31 17.59
N SER A 63 16.95 32.41 16.61
CA SER A 63 18.00 32.24 15.59
C SER A 63 17.97 33.26 14.44
N GLY A 64 16.80 33.83 14.18
CA GLY A 64 16.45 34.62 13.01
C GLY A 64 16.09 33.78 11.77
N TYR A 65 16.00 32.46 11.90
CA TYR A 65 15.66 31.55 10.80
C TYR A 65 14.18 31.18 10.84
N TYR A 66 13.44 31.66 9.86
CA TYR A 66 12.02 31.36 9.69
C TYR A 66 11.85 30.17 8.77
N VAL A 67 11.08 29.19 9.24
CA VAL A 67 10.81 27.93 8.55
C VAL A 67 9.89 28.20 7.36
N ASP A 68 10.29 27.70 6.20
CA ASP A 68 9.47 27.73 4.99
C ASP A 68 9.27 26.33 4.42
N PHE A 69 8.06 25.76 4.58
CA PHE A 69 7.66 24.50 3.94
C PHE A 69 6.66 24.69 2.80
N SER A 70 6.40 25.94 2.39
CA SER A 70 5.37 26.27 1.38
C SER A 70 5.72 25.85 -0.06
N CYS A 71 6.88 25.24 -0.31
CA CYS A 71 7.30 24.82 -1.65
C CYS A 71 6.76 23.43 -2.07
N GLU A 72 6.73 23.21 -3.39
CA GLU A 72 6.23 21.99 -4.03
C GLU A 72 6.81 20.67 -3.49
N PRO A 73 8.13 20.56 -3.19
CA PRO A 73 8.69 19.33 -2.60
C PRO A 73 8.08 18.90 -1.26
N PHE A 74 7.52 19.86 -0.52
CA PHE A 74 6.82 19.65 0.74
C PHE A 74 5.30 19.73 0.57
N MET A 75 4.81 19.74 -0.67
CA MET A 75 3.38 19.80 -0.99
C MET A 75 2.69 21.02 -0.36
N CYS A 76 3.39 22.16 -0.31
CA CYS A 76 2.94 23.39 0.36
C CYS A 76 2.58 23.12 1.81
N ASP A 77 3.59 22.70 2.56
CA ASP A 77 3.46 22.32 3.96
C ASP A 77 2.36 21.27 4.18
N LEU A 78 2.44 20.23 3.32
CA LEU A 78 1.52 19.11 3.22
C LEU A 78 0.05 19.54 3.20
N PHE A 79 -0.21 20.52 2.34
CA PHE A 79 -1.49 21.17 2.07
C PHE A 79 -2.00 22.13 3.14
N ALA A 80 -1.26 22.41 4.22
CA ALA A 80 -1.62 23.48 5.16
C ALA A 80 -1.55 24.87 4.51
N CYS A 81 -0.65 25.06 3.53
CA CYS A 81 -0.54 26.28 2.74
C CYS A 81 -1.34 26.21 1.41
N ASP A 82 -1.81 27.36 0.92
CA ASP A 82 -2.43 27.47 -0.40
C ASP A 82 -1.40 27.21 -1.52
N GLY A 83 -1.82 26.59 -2.63
CA GLY A 83 -1.07 26.61 -3.90
C GLY A 83 -0.48 25.30 -4.42
N CYS A 84 -0.52 24.18 -3.67
CA CYS A 84 0.02 22.88 -4.14
C CYS A 84 -1.03 21.78 -4.38
N GLY A 85 -2.30 21.98 -4.00
CA GLY A 85 -3.38 21.00 -4.20
C GLY A 85 -4.13 21.12 -5.54
N GLY A 86 -3.58 21.79 -6.54
CA GLY A 86 -4.36 22.20 -7.71
C GLY A 86 -5.46 23.20 -7.34
N ASP A 87 -6.72 22.93 -7.70
CA ASP A 87 -7.88 23.75 -7.34
C ASP A 87 -8.42 23.48 -5.91
N CYS A 88 -7.72 22.66 -5.11
CA CYS A 88 -8.13 22.37 -3.74
C CYS A 88 -7.74 23.49 -2.77
N PRO A 89 -8.64 23.87 -1.83
CA PRO A 89 -8.33 24.87 -0.81
C PRO A 89 -7.31 24.36 0.21
N ALA A 90 -6.64 25.25 0.94
CA ALA A 90 -5.79 24.87 2.08
C ALA A 90 -6.50 23.89 3.04
N GLY A 91 -5.75 22.89 3.49
CA GLY A 91 -6.18 21.73 4.27
C GLY A 91 -6.75 20.58 3.42
N PHE A 92 -6.78 20.71 2.08
CA PHE A 92 -7.31 19.68 1.18
C PHE A 92 -6.28 19.28 0.11
N ALA A 93 -6.23 17.97 -0.15
CA ALA A 93 -5.45 17.35 -1.20
C ALA A 93 -6.38 16.81 -2.30
N PRO A 94 -6.00 16.88 -3.59
CA PRO A 94 -6.68 16.14 -4.62
C PRO A 94 -6.39 14.65 -4.45
N ASP A 95 -7.42 13.85 -4.19
CA ASP A 95 -7.34 12.39 -4.17
C ASP A 95 -6.98 11.84 -5.57
N CYS A 96 -6.83 10.53 -5.70
CA CYS A 96 -6.43 9.90 -6.96
C CYS A 96 -7.50 10.01 -8.06
N ALA A 97 -8.76 10.28 -7.68
CA ALA A 97 -9.86 10.60 -8.59
C ALA A 97 -9.98 12.12 -8.87
N GLY A 98 -9.11 12.95 -8.29
CA GLY A 98 -9.07 14.40 -8.45
C GLY A 98 -10.07 15.17 -7.58
N ASN A 99 -10.68 14.54 -6.57
CA ASN A 99 -11.58 15.20 -5.62
C ASN A 99 -10.79 15.85 -4.49
N CYS A 100 -11.24 17.01 -4.02
CA CYS A 100 -10.63 17.65 -2.85
C CYS A 100 -11.10 16.97 -1.56
N ILE A 101 -10.22 16.19 -0.94
CA ILE A 101 -10.41 15.48 0.32
C ILE A 101 -9.50 16.11 1.39
N PRO A 102 -9.91 16.19 2.68
CA PRO A 102 -9.03 16.71 3.72
C PRO A 102 -7.69 15.96 3.74
N ALA A 103 -6.58 16.70 3.78
CA ALA A 103 -5.25 16.10 3.78
C ALA A 103 -4.98 15.27 5.04
N THR A 104 -5.76 15.47 6.11
CA THR A 104 -5.70 14.71 7.38
C THR A 104 -6.02 13.22 7.25
N TYR A 105 -6.51 12.79 6.10
CA TYR A 105 -6.75 11.38 5.79
C TYR A 105 -5.48 10.68 5.29
N ILE A 106 -4.48 11.43 4.82
CA ILE A 106 -3.19 10.88 4.40
C ILE A 106 -2.38 10.48 5.64
N ALA A 107 -1.89 9.24 5.67
CA ALA A 107 -1.10 8.72 6.78
C ALA A 107 -1.85 8.74 8.14
N ASP A 108 -3.18 8.59 8.12
CA ASP A 108 -4.03 8.61 9.30
C ASP A 108 -4.09 7.24 10.02
N GLY A 109 -3.36 6.26 9.50
CA GLY A 109 -3.29 4.88 9.98
C GLY A 109 -4.37 3.98 9.37
N ILE A 110 -5.16 4.47 8.41
CA ILE A 110 -6.26 3.73 7.78
C ILE A 110 -6.15 3.88 6.26
N CYS A 111 -5.87 2.76 5.58
CA CYS A 111 -5.77 2.72 4.13
C CYS A 111 -6.99 3.28 3.39
N ASP A 112 -6.81 4.39 2.66
CA ASP A 112 -7.80 5.05 1.82
C ASP A 112 -7.71 4.70 0.33
N ILE A 113 -8.57 3.78 -0.08
CA ILE A 113 -8.71 3.23 -1.45
C ILE A 113 -10.16 3.34 -1.96
N GLY A 114 -10.98 4.22 -1.38
CA GLY A 114 -12.37 4.47 -1.73
C GLY A 114 -13.41 3.86 -0.78
N GLN A 115 -12.99 3.19 0.29
CA GLN A 115 -13.83 2.55 1.31
C GLN A 115 -14.47 3.55 2.27
N ARG A 116 -13.79 4.67 2.57
CA ARG A 116 -14.33 5.78 3.34
C ARG A 116 -14.88 6.85 2.41
N THR A 117 -15.82 7.65 2.91
CA THR A 117 -16.36 8.78 2.15
C THR A 117 -16.26 10.08 2.93
N TYR A 118 -15.91 11.16 2.23
CA TYR A 118 -16.00 12.53 2.72
C TYR A 118 -17.08 13.27 1.93
N LYS A 119 -18.13 13.72 2.62
CA LYS A 119 -19.31 14.36 2.01
C LYS A 119 -19.94 13.55 0.85
N GLY A 120 -19.89 12.21 0.97
CA GLY A 120 -20.44 11.29 -0.03
C GLY A 120 -19.54 11.05 -1.24
N VAL A 121 -18.31 11.57 -1.23
CA VAL A 121 -17.28 11.27 -2.22
C VAL A 121 -16.33 10.23 -1.64
N PRO A 122 -16.07 9.10 -2.33
CA PRO A 122 -15.05 8.13 -1.92
C PRO A 122 -13.69 8.78 -1.74
N ILE A 123 -12.96 8.39 -0.69
CA ILE A 123 -11.62 8.89 -0.39
C ILE A 123 -10.60 7.90 -0.95
N ASP A 124 -9.79 8.31 -1.93
CA ASP A 124 -8.78 7.45 -2.57
C ASP A 124 -7.40 8.13 -2.57
N PHE A 125 -6.53 7.72 -1.66
CA PHE A 125 -5.14 8.15 -1.56
C PHE A 125 -4.15 7.03 -1.92
N SER A 126 -4.62 5.98 -2.59
CA SER A 126 -3.83 4.78 -2.94
C SER A 126 -2.74 5.01 -3.99
N CYS A 127 -2.79 6.12 -4.73
CA CYS A 127 -1.88 6.41 -5.83
C CYS A 127 -0.46 6.77 -5.37
N GLN A 128 0.49 6.56 -6.28
CA GLN A 128 1.92 6.78 -6.08
C GLN A 128 2.26 8.17 -5.52
N GLN A 129 1.52 9.21 -5.88
CA GLN A 129 1.81 10.59 -5.44
C GLN A 129 1.72 10.74 -3.91
N PHE A 130 0.88 9.94 -3.25
CA PHE A 130 0.73 9.93 -1.80
C PHE A 130 1.47 8.78 -1.14
N ALA A 131 2.35 8.11 -1.89
CA ALA A 131 3.10 6.96 -1.42
C ALA A 131 2.18 5.91 -0.76
N CYS A 132 1.03 5.62 -1.38
CA CYS A 132 0.10 4.60 -0.90
C CYS A 132 -0.56 5.02 0.43
N ASP A 133 -1.21 6.18 0.41
CA ASP A 133 -1.83 6.79 1.59
C ASP A 133 -0.86 6.97 2.77
N GLY A 134 0.29 7.58 2.50
CA GLY A 134 1.36 7.73 3.50
C GLY A 134 1.99 6.41 3.95
N GLY A 135 1.68 5.30 3.28
CA GLY A 135 2.09 3.94 3.65
C GLY A 135 1.03 3.16 4.40
N ASP A 136 -0.16 3.72 4.63
CA ASP A 136 -1.26 3.04 5.34
C ASP A 136 -1.83 1.86 4.55
N CYS A 137 -1.75 1.92 3.22
CA CYS A 137 -2.25 0.88 2.31
C CYS A 137 -1.22 -0.25 2.05
N ALA A 138 -0.58 -0.78 3.11
CA ALA A 138 0.45 -1.80 2.98
C ALA A 138 -0.07 -3.13 2.37
N GLY A 139 0.26 -3.37 1.11
CA GLY A 139 0.00 -4.60 0.35
C GLY A 139 0.33 -4.37 -1.12
N GLY A 140 1.40 -4.99 -1.63
CA GLY A 140 2.07 -4.63 -2.88
C GLY A 140 1.25 -4.69 -4.18
N ASP A 141 0.00 -5.13 -4.11
CA ASP A 141 -0.93 -5.15 -5.25
C ASP A 141 -1.98 -4.02 -5.19
N LEU A 142 -2.23 -3.41 -4.03
CA LEU A 142 -3.14 -2.26 -3.87
C LEU A 142 -2.48 -0.95 -4.29
N CYS A 143 -1.17 -0.87 -4.07
CA CYS A 143 -0.35 0.24 -4.49
C CYS A 143 0.72 -0.33 -5.42
N TRP A 144 1.02 0.41 -6.49
CA TRP A 144 2.09 0.08 -7.45
C TRP A 144 1.74 -0.97 -8.52
N GLY A 145 0.56 -1.58 -8.45
CA GLY A 145 -0.12 -2.24 -9.58
C GLY A 145 -1.09 -1.27 -10.29
N ASP A 146 -1.10 -1.31 -11.61
CA ASP A 146 -1.93 -0.53 -12.56
C ASP A 146 -3.19 0.18 -11.97
N GLN A 147 -3.13 1.51 -11.83
CA GLN A 147 -4.25 2.46 -11.72
C GLN A 147 -5.47 2.07 -10.83
N GLY A 148 -5.29 1.29 -9.74
CA GLY A 148 -6.35 1.08 -8.75
C GLY A 148 -7.60 0.37 -9.28
N LEU A 149 -7.48 -0.47 -10.33
CA LEU A 149 -8.57 -1.31 -10.84
C LEU A 149 -8.18 -2.78 -11.03
N GLY A 150 -6.93 -3.17 -10.73
CA GLY A 150 -6.51 -4.57 -10.75
C GLY A 150 -6.99 -5.31 -9.50
N GLY A 151 -7.70 -6.43 -9.68
CA GLY A 151 -8.08 -7.33 -8.60
C GLY A 151 -9.35 -6.95 -7.82
N LEU A 152 -10.14 -5.98 -8.31
CA LEU A 152 -11.47 -5.68 -7.76
C LEU A 152 -12.49 -6.80 -8.05
N ASP A 153 -12.25 -7.53 -9.14
CA ASP A 153 -12.98 -8.73 -9.54
C ASP A 153 -12.45 -10.00 -8.87
N ASP A 154 -11.32 -9.93 -8.14
CA ASP A 154 -10.80 -11.06 -7.38
C ASP A 154 -11.86 -11.54 -6.38
N ILE A 155 -12.13 -12.85 -6.41
CA ILE A 155 -13.08 -13.48 -5.51
C ILE A 155 -12.34 -13.94 -4.26
N GLY A 156 -12.96 -13.73 -3.11
CA GLY A 156 -12.44 -14.18 -1.82
C GLY A 156 -13.50 -14.13 -0.74
N ALA A 157 -13.15 -14.62 0.44
CA ALA A 157 -13.97 -14.55 1.62
C ALA A 157 -14.06 -13.11 2.15
N CYS A 158 -15.28 -12.74 2.50
CA CYS A 158 -15.64 -11.45 3.06
C CYS A 158 -16.30 -11.65 4.42
N CYS A 159 -15.82 -10.94 5.43
CA CYS A 159 -16.31 -11.04 6.79
C CYS A 159 -17.04 -9.78 7.24
N LEU A 160 -18.22 -9.94 7.84
CA LEU A 160 -18.92 -8.89 8.59
C LEU A 160 -19.32 -9.45 9.96
N GLY A 161 -18.53 -9.16 10.99
CA GLY A 161 -18.61 -9.90 12.25
C GLY A 161 -18.35 -11.40 11.99
N THR A 162 -19.30 -12.26 12.37
CA THR A 162 -19.21 -13.70 12.13
C THR A 162 -19.83 -14.16 10.80
N GLU A 163 -20.42 -13.25 10.02
CA GLU A 163 -21.00 -13.60 8.72
C GLU A 163 -19.90 -13.66 7.67
N CYS A 164 -19.85 -14.77 6.92
CA CYS A 164 -18.93 -14.95 5.80
C CYS A 164 -19.70 -15.01 4.48
N SER A 165 -19.20 -14.35 3.44
CA SER A 165 -19.67 -14.53 2.07
C SER A 165 -18.51 -14.48 1.08
N GLU A 166 -18.54 -15.32 0.04
CA GLU A 166 -17.59 -15.25 -1.07
C GLU A 166 -18.15 -14.32 -2.14
N MET A 167 -17.40 -13.28 -2.47
CA MET A 167 -17.79 -12.28 -3.48
C MET A 167 -16.55 -11.61 -4.05
N THR A 168 -16.74 -10.75 -5.05
CA THR A 168 -15.63 -9.94 -5.55
C THR A 168 -15.16 -8.97 -4.48
N ARG A 169 -13.87 -8.63 -4.48
CA ARG A 169 -13.29 -7.64 -3.58
C ARG A 169 -14.06 -6.32 -3.60
N GLU A 170 -14.50 -5.85 -4.78
CA GLU A 170 -15.37 -4.67 -4.92
C GLU A 170 -16.70 -4.82 -4.16
N GLN A 171 -17.38 -5.95 -4.32
CA GLN A 171 -18.65 -6.21 -3.65
C GLN A 171 -18.48 -6.30 -2.14
N CYS A 172 -17.39 -6.92 -1.70
CA CYS A 172 -16.98 -7.04 -0.31
C CYS A 172 -16.98 -5.68 0.38
N TRP A 173 -16.21 -4.76 -0.19
CA TRP A 173 -16.02 -3.42 0.35
C TRP A 173 -17.27 -2.56 0.22
N THR A 174 -17.97 -2.65 -0.92
CA THR A 174 -19.23 -1.91 -1.14
C THR A 174 -20.30 -2.23 -0.09
N LEU A 175 -20.32 -3.48 0.40
CA LEU A 175 -21.26 -3.94 1.41
C LEU A 175 -20.75 -3.70 2.84
N GLY A 176 -19.53 -3.18 3.02
CA GLY A 176 -18.91 -2.91 4.32
C GLY A 176 -18.34 -4.15 5.01
N TYR A 177 -18.00 -5.19 4.24
CA TYR A 177 -17.31 -6.39 4.74
C TYR A 177 -15.79 -6.20 4.67
N THR A 178 -15.05 -6.92 5.50
CA THR A 178 -13.59 -7.06 5.45
C THR A 178 -13.21 -8.16 4.46
N PHE A 179 -12.45 -7.83 3.41
CA PHE A 179 -11.94 -8.81 2.45
C PHE A 179 -10.71 -9.52 3.01
N ILE A 180 -10.78 -10.83 3.16
CA ILE A 180 -9.73 -11.63 3.82
C ILE A 180 -8.54 -11.89 2.88
N GLY A 181 -8.79 -12.00 1.57
CA GLY A 181 -7.76 -12.23 0.56
C GLY A 181 -8.29 -13.02 -0.63
N ASN A 182 -7.50 -13.07 -1.69
CA ASN A 182 -7.89 -13.77 -2.92
C ASN A 182 -7.99 -15.27 -2.72
N ASN A 183 -8.98 -15.89 -3.36
CA ASN A 183 -9.22 -17.33 -3.35
C ASN A 183 -9.41 -17.93 -1.95
N THR A 184 -9.58 -17.08 -0.94
CA THR A 184 -9.97 -17.49 0.41
C THR A 184 -11.43 -17.95 0.37
N MET A 185 -11.75 -18.93 1.21
CA MET A 185 -13.06 -19.58 1.19
C MET A 185 -13.84 -19.29 2.46
N CYS A 186 -15.16 -19.21 2.32
CA CYS A 186 -16.06 -19.11 3.45
C CYS A 186 -16.31 -20.48 4.09
N LEU A 187 -15.46 -20.82 5.05
CA LEU A 187 -15.68 -21.94 5.97
C LEU A 187 -16.29 -21.42 7.28
N PRO A 188 -16.90 -22.30 8.10
CA PRO A 188 -17.54 -21.89 9.35
C PRO A 188 -16.63 -21.06 10.26
N GLU A 189 -15.32 -21.29 10.20
CA GLU A 189 -14.36 -20.65 11.06
C GLU A 189 -13.78 -19.34 10.48
N THR A 190 -13.89 -19.08 9.17
CA THR A 190 -13.15 -18.01 8.46
C THR A 190 -13.32 -16.62 9.10
N CYS A 191 -14.51 -16.31 9.63
CA CYS A 191 -14.84 -15.02 10.25
C CYS A 191 -15.00 -15.10 11.78
N SER A 192 -14.42 -16.11 12.43
CA SER A 192 -14.66 -16.37 13.87
C SER A 192 -13.97 -15.39 14.80
N CYS A 193 -13.00 -14.63 14.27
CA CYS A 193 -12.16 -13.73 15.04
C CYS A 193 -12.66 -12.29 15.11
N GLY A 194 -13.75 -11.95 14.42
CA GLY A 194 -14.26 -10.58 14.34
C GLY A 194 -15.33 -10.24 15.39
N ASP A 195 -14.92 -9.59 16.48
CA ASP A 195 -15.80 -8.67 17.22
C ASP A 195 -15.58 -7.25 16.67
N PRO A 196 -16.54 -6.63 15.96
CA PRO A 196 -16.39 -5.30 15.38
C PRO A 196 -16.26 -4.15 16.41
N SER A 197 -16.14 -4.45 17.70
CA SER A 197 -16.07 -3.45 18.78
C SER A 197 -14.67 -2.98 19.17
N ASP A 198 -13.60 -3.65 18.74
CA ASP A 198 -12.21 -3.22 19.00
C ASP A 198 -11.60 -2.37 17.88
N GLY A 199 -12.27 -2.30 16.72
CA GLY A 199 -11.84 -1.50 15.57
C GLY A 199 -10.66 -2.10 14.80
N LEU A 200 -10.39 -3.39 14.97
CA LEU A 200 -9.31 -4.10 14.28
C LEU A 200 -9.86 -5.21 13.38
N ASP A 201 -9.21 -5.43 12.24
CA ASP A 201 -9.52 -6.55 11.36
C ASP A 201 -8.73 -7.79 11.80
N TRP A 202 -9.45 -8.84 12.20
CA TRP A 202 -8.88 -10.12 12.60
C TRP A 202 -9.29 -11.23 11.66
N VAL A 203 -8.39 -12.19 11.46
CA VAL A 203 -8.63 -13.43 10.72
C VAL A 203 -8.20 -14.62 11.55
N VAL A 204 -8.91 -15.73 11.41
CA VAL A 204 -8.52 -16.98 12.06
C VAL A 204 -7.41 -17.65 11.27
N ASP A 205 -6.36 -18.08 11.95
CA ASP A 205 -5.34 -18.96 11.37
C ASP A 205 -5.84 -20.41 11.30
N CYS A 206 -5.03 -21.30 10.78
CA CYS A 206 -5.41 -22.70 10.58
C CYS A 206 -5.45 -23.54 11.86
N ASN A 207 -4.92 -23.02 12.97
CA ASN A 207 -5.01 -23.62 14.29
C ASN A 207 -6.20 -23.10 15.10
N GLY A 208 -6.95 -22.13 14.57
CA GLY A 208 -8.07 -21.50 15.27
C GLY A 208 -7.66 -20.27 16.08
N GLU A 209 -6.43 -19.78 15.94
CA GLU A 209 -5.92 -18.61 16.64
C GLU A 209 -6.24 -17.33 15.86
N CYS A 210 -6.55 -16.25 16.56
CA CYS A 210 -6.88 -14.98 15.91
C CYS A 210 -5.62 -14.15 15.66
N VAL A 211 -5.41 -13.78 14.41
CA VAL A 211 -4.26 -13.00 13.95
C VAL A 211 -4.77 -11.72 13.32
N LEU A 212 -4.07 -10.61 13.56
CA LEU A 212 -4.40 -9.34 12.93
C LEU A 212 -4.22 -9.46 11.42
N LEU A 213 -5.18 -8.98 10.65
CA LEU A 213 -5.15 -9.08 9.19
C LEU A 213 -3.89 -8.42 8.62
N TRP A 214 -3.38 -7.33 9.20
CA TRP A 214 -2.14 -6.70 8.74
C TRP A 214 -0.87 -7.58 8.93
N ASN A 215 -0.87 -8.52 9.90
CA ASN A 215 0.21 -9.49 10.05
C ASN A 215 0.20 -10.55 8.94
N VAL A 216 -0.95 -10.75 8.30
CA VAL A 216 -1.17 -11.83 7.33
C VAL A 216 -1.73 -11.35 5.98
N GLY A 217 -1.81 -10.05 5.74
CA GLY A 217 -2.37 -9.44 4.51
C GLY A 217 -1.30 -8.80 3.62
N GLY A 218 -0.02 -8.91 3.99
CA GLY A 218 1.09 -8.26 3.31
C GLY A 218 1.75 -9.10 2.22
N SER A 219 2.89 -8.65 1.70
CA SER A 219 3.71 -9.41 0.75
C SER A 219 4.76 -10.32 1.41
N TYR A 220 4.72 -10.44 2.73
CA TYR A 220 5.70 -11.17 3.53
C TYR A 220 5.07 -12.37 4.22
N CYS A 221 5.54 -13.58 3.91
CA CYS A 221 4.95 -14.80 4.43
C CYS A 221 5.22 -14.95 5.93
N SER A 222 4.17 -14.78 6.73
CA SER A 222 4.19 -14.89 8.20
C SER A 222 3.85 -16.30 8.72
N HIS A 223 3.65 -17.27 7.82
CA HIS A 223 3.49 -18.68 8.22
C HIS A 223 4.70 -19.16 9.04
N GLY A 224 4.45 -19.71 10.23
CA GLY A 224 5.47 -20.17 11.17
C GLY A 224 6.12 -19.07 12.03
N GLU A 225 5.63 -17.82 11.95
CA GLU A 225 6.06 -16.77 12.86
C GLU A 225 5.38 -16.90 14.23
N THR A 226 6.09 -16.47 15.28
CA THR A 226 5.50 -16.38 16.63
C THR A 226 4.96 -14.99 16.87
N VAL A 227 3.70 -14.89 17.27
CA VAL A 227 3.08 -13.64 17.73
C VAL A 227 2.54 -13.82 19.15
N ASP A 228 2.45 -12.72 19.90
CA ASP A 228 1.88 -12.68 21.24
C ASP A 228 1.09 -11.37 21.40
N TYR A 229 -0.23 -11.49 21.51
CA TYR A 229 -1.15 -10.36 21.70
C TYR A 229 -1.58 -10.18 23.16
N GLY A 230 -0.94 -10.88 24.12
CA GLY A 230 -1.19 -10.77 25.55
C GLY A 230 -1.76 -12.01 26.22
N ASP A 231 -2.26 -12.98 25.44
CA ASP A 231 -2.77 -14.27 25.91
C ASP A 231 -1.74 -15.41 25.81
N GLY A 232 -0.51 -15.07 25.42
CA GLY A 232 0.61 -15.98 25.27
C GLY A 232 1.00 -16.18 23.81
N PRO A 233 2.25 -16.64 23.57
CA PRO A 233 2.76 -16.78 22.22
C PRO A 233 2.16 -17.98 21.52
N PHE A 234 1.78 -17.81 20.26
CA PHE A 234 1.39 -18.89 19.35
C PHE A 234 2.06 -18.71 17.99
N GLN A 235 1.99 -19.77 17.18
CA GLN A 235 2.59 -19.84 15.85
C GLN A 235 1.51 -19.65 14.80
N ILE A 236 1.71 -18.72 13.88
CA ILE A 236 0.79 -18.47 12.78
C ILE A 236 0.83 -19.66 11.82
N ASP A 237 -0.32 -20.29 11.57
CA ASP A 237 -0.47 -21.29 10.50
C ASP A 237 -1.42 -20.78 9.41
N LEU A 238 -0.93 -20.70 8.18
CA LEU A 238 -1.67 -20.22 7.00
C LEU A 238 -1.91 -21.33 5.95
N ASP A 239 -1.52 -22.57 6.22
CA ASP A 239 -1.52 -23.69 5.26
C ASP A 239 -2.87 -24.43 5.14
N CYS A 240 -3.98 -23.76 5.42
CA CYS A 240 -5.31 -24.35 5.35
C CYS A 240 -6.14 -23.84 4.17
N PRO A 241 -7.07 -24.68 3.68
CA PRO A 241 -7.95 -24.33 2.58
C PRO A 241 -8.70 -23.00 2.76
N ALA A 242 -9.16 -22.69 3.98
CA ALA A 242 -9.90 -21.45 4.27
C ALA A 242 -9.15 -20.20 3.82
N LEU A 243 -7.83 -20.24 3.96
CA LEU A 243 -6.90 -19.16 3.68
C LEU A 243 -6.21 -19.35 2.33
N ALA A 244 -6.77 -20.15 1.42
CA ALA A 244 -6.14 -20.52 0.15
C ALA A 244 -4.77 -21.22 0.33
N CYS A 245 -4.54 -21.89 1.48
CA CYS A 245 -3.21 -22.29 1.97
C CYS A 245 -2.16 -21.16 1.91
N GLY A 246 -2.57 -19.90 1.87
CA GLY A 246 -1.68 -18.81 1.54
C GLY A 246 -2.36 -17.48 1.82
N LEU A 247 -1.89 -16.83 2.87
CA LEU A 247 -2.10 -15.42 3.13
C LEU A 247 -0.73 -14.76 3.30
N SER A 248 -0.64 -13.44 3.23
CA SER A 248 0.59 -12.69 3.45
C SER A 248 1.71 -12.99 2.45
N GLY A 249 1.43 -13.19 1.16
CA GLY A 249 2.48 -13.61 0.22
C GLY A 249 3.10 -14.98 0.53
N CYS A 250 2.47 -15.78 1.41
CA CYS A 250 2.78 -17.20 1.52
C CYS A 250 2.38 -17.92 0.24
N VAL A 251 3.27 -18.79 -0.22
CA VAL A 251 2.99 -19.65 -1.36
C VAL A 251 2.57 -21.00 -0.84
N GLY A 252 1.27 -21.25 -0.92
CA GLY A 252 0.64 -22.36 -0.24
C GLY A 252 0.95 -23.74 -0.77
N ASN A 253 0.67 -24.75 0.06
CA ASN A 253 0.74 -26.16 -0.33
C ASN A 253 -0.57 -26.68 -0.96
N CYS A 254 -1.50 -25.79 -1.27
CA CYS A 254 -2.76 -26.11 -1.94
C CYS A 254 -2.55 -26.41 -3.42
N LEU A 255 -3.46 -27.18 -4.01
CA LEU A 255 -3.55 -27.35 -5.45
C LEU A 255 -4.00 -26.05 -6.11
N GLY A 256 -3.44 -25.76 -7.27
CA GLY A 256 -3.79 -24.61 -8.09
C GLY A 256 -3.33 -24.81 -9.54
N GLY A 257 -3.68 -23.85 -10.40
CA GLY A 257 -3.23 -23.81 -11.78
C GLY A 257 -1.71 -23.65 -11.86
N CYS A 258 -1.06 -24.44 -12.71
CA CYS A 258 0.37 -24.40 -12.96
C CYS A 258 0.63 -24.42 -14.47
N CYS A 259 1.18 -23.34 -15.00
CA CYS A 259 1.53 -23.21 -16.40
C CYS A 259 2.91 -23.81 -16.68
N THR A 260 3.00 -24.76 -17.61
CA THR A 260 4.26 -25.35 -18.09
C THR A 260 4.45 -25.04 -19.57
N GLY A 261 4.89 -23.82 -19.89
CA GLY A 261 4.79 -23.31 -21.26
C GLY A 261 3.33 -23.02 -21.58
N ALA A 262 2.84 -23.42 -22.77
CA ALA A 262 1.46 -23.17 -23.19
C ALA A 262 0.40 -24.12 -22.59
N ASP A 263 0.83 -25.13 -21.82
CA ASP A 263 -0.06 -26.09 -21.17
C ASP A 263 -0.30 -25.69 -19.71
N CYS A 264 -1.50 -25.95 -19.19
CA CYS A 264 -1.81 -25.77 -17.76
C CYS A 264 -2.14 -27.12 -17.10
N ILE A 265 -1.55 -27.39 -15.94
CA ILE A 265 -1.87 -28.53 -15.07
C ILE A 265 -2.24 -28.10 -13.66
N THR A 266 -3.02 -28.90 -12.94
CA THR A 266 -3.25 -28.66 -11.50
C THR A 266 -2.12 -29.30 -10.70
N ALA A 267 -1.38 -28.50 -9.93
CA ALA A 267 -0.26 -28.93 -9.11
C ALA A 267 -0.24 -28.15 -7.78
N THR A 268 0.52 -28.61 -6.79
CA THR A 268 0.87 -27.74 -5.66
C THR A 268 1.90 -26.70 -6.12
N TYR A 269 2.12 -25.64 -5.35
CA TYR A 269 3.20 -24.70 -5.64
C TYR A 269 4.56 -25.41 -5.80
N TYR A 270 4.91 -26.28 -4.86
CA TYR A 270 6.19 -26.99 -4.88
C TYR A 270 6.31 -27.91 -6.11
N ASP A 271 5.27 -28.68 -6.41
CA ASP A 271 5.25 -29.54 -7.59
C ASP A 271 5.35 -28.72 -8.89
N CYS A 272 4.71 -27.55 -8.92
CA CYS A 272 4.72 -26.65 -10.07
C CYS A 272 6.11 -26.09 -10.37
N ILE A 273 6.82 -25.62 -9.35
CA ILE A 273 8.18 -25.08 -9.51
C ILE A 273 9.18 -26.22 -9.81
N ASP A 274 9.00 -27.40 -9.24
CA ASP A 274 9.88 -28.56 -9.48
C ASP A 274 9.87 -29.01 -10.95
N ILE A 275 8.75 -28.83 -11.65
CA ILE A 275 8.65 -29.08 -13.10
C ILE A 275 8.98 -27.85 -13.96
N GLY A 276 9.38 -26.74 -13.34
CA GLY A 276 9.74 -25.48 -14.01
C GLY A 276 8.54 -24.68 -14.51
N GLY A 277 7.37 -24.87 -13.92
CA GLY A 277 6.14 -24.14 -14.24
C GLY A 277 5.98 -22.82 -13.49
N LEU A 278 4.99 -22.03 -13.92
CA LEU A 278 4.51 -20.81 -13.25
C LEU A 278 3.21 -21.14 -12.51
N PHE A 279 3.23 -21.05 -11.18
CA PHE A 279 2.04 -21.28 -10.36
C PHE A 279 1.15 -20.04 -10.42
N LEU A 280 -0.12 -20.23 -10.79
CA LEU A 280 -1.10 -19.16 -10.98
C LEU A 280 -1.71 -18.69 -9.65
N GLY A 281 -1.76 -19.58 -8.66
CA GLY A 281 -2.32 -19.30 -7.35
C GLY A 281 -3.01 -20.54 -6.78
N SER A 282 -3.14 -20.60 -5.46
CA SER A 282 -3.91 -21.66 -4.81
C SER A 282 -5.37 -21.58 -5.20
N TYR A 283 -5.97 -22.72 -5.53
CA TYR A 283 -7.36 -22.85 -5.99
C TYR A 283 -7.72 -22.09 -7.27
N GLU A 284 -6.74 -21.46 -7.93
CA GLU A 284 -6.92 -20.96 -9.28
C GLU A 284 -7.14 -22.12 -10.24
N GLU A 285 -8.19 -22.00 -11.07
CA GLU A 285 -8.46 -23.00 -12.09
C GLU A 285 -7.41 -22.90 -13.19
N CYS A 286 -7.14 -24.03 -13.84
CA CYS A 286 -6.19 -24.03 -14.93
C CYS A 286 -6.74 -23.31 -16.16
N ASN A 287 -6.10 -22.21 -16.54
CA ASN A 287 -6.44 -21.44 -17.73
C ASN A 287 -5.24 -21.37 -18.70
N GLU A 288 -5.30 -22.15 -19.78
CA GLU A 288 -4.26 -22.17 -20.82
C GLU A 288 -4.04 -20.78 -21.47
N THR A 289 -5.04 -19.88 -21.43
CA THR A 289 -4.88 -18.52 -21.99
C THR A 289 -4.06 -17.59 -21.11
N GLU A 290 -3.80 -17.95 -19.86
CA GLU A 290 -2.91 -17.23 -18.93
C GLU A 290 -1.47 -17.75 -19.00
N CYS A 291 -1.24 -18.89 -19.67
CA CYS A 291 0.05 -19.58 -19.74
C CYS A 291 0.97 -19.10 -20.89
N VAL A 292 0.85 -17.85 -21.35
CA VAL A 292 1.46 -17.39 -22.63
C VAL A 292 2.57 -16.35 -22.46
#